data_AF-A0A922MSC0-F1
#
_entry.id   AF-A0A922MSC0-F1
#
_cell.length_a   1.000
_cell.length_b   1.000
_cell.length_c   1.000
_cell.angle_alpha   90.00
_cell.angle_beta   90.00
_cell.angle_gamma   90.00
#
_symmetry.space_group_name_H-M   'P 1'
#
loop_
_entity.id
_entity.type
_entity.pdbx_description
1 polymer ?
#
loop_
_entity_poly.entity_id
_entity_poly.type
_entity_poly.pdbx_seq_one_letter_code
_entity_poly.pdbx_strand_id
1 'polypeptide(L)'
;RRRRRYIARAGARAAPHSPPPPAMLFLLRALPLLAAVLPLRADVNVMKDVTLGFGQALDKCRQESQLTEEKMEEFFHFWRDDFKFEHRELGCAIQCMSRHYNLLTDSSRMHHDNTEQFIKSFPNGEVLARQMVELIHSCEKQYDHEDDHCWRILHVADCFKQGCVQRGIAPSMEMMMTEFIMEAEAR
;
A
#
# COMPACT_ATOMS: atom_id res chain seq x y z
N ARG A 1 -77.75 20.24 60.83
CA ARG A 1 -78.45 21.43 60.28
C ARG A 1 -77.44 22.18 59.40
N ARG A 2 -77.55 22.17 58.05
CA ARG A 2 -76.50 22.64 57.06
C ARG A 2 -75.21 21.76 57.08
N ARG A 3 -74.25 21.73 56.13
CA ARG A 3 -74.01 22.00 54.67
C ARG A 3 -72.62 21.33 54.37
N ARG A 4 -72.10 20.93 53.18
CA ARG A 4 -72.44 20.85 51.72
C ARG A 4 -71.75 19.53 51.19
N ARG A 5 -72.10 18.89 50.05
CA ARG A 5 -71.58 19.05 48.65
C ARG A 5 -70.04 19.21 48.51
N TYR A 6 -69.31 18.55 47.59
CA TYR A 6 -69.68 17.83 46.32
C TYR A 6 -68.58 16.81 45.89
N ILE A 7 -68.92 15.63 45.31
CA ILE A 7 -68.71 15.15 43.90
C ILE A 7 -67.25 14.82 43.48
N ALA A 8 -66.93 13.72 42.77
CA ALA A 8 -67.60 12.42 42.51
C ALA A 8 -66.62 11.36 41.91
N ARG A 9 -67.10 10.11 41.83
CA ARG A 9 -66.46 8.88 41.27
C ARG A 9 -65.98 9.06 39.82
N ALA A 10 -64.89 8.45 39.31
CA ALA A 10 -64.28 7.12 39.46
C ALA A 10 -64.97 5.97 38.65
N GLY A 11 -64.18 5.21 37.87
CA GLY A 11 -64.62 4.02 37.14
C GLY A 11 -63.54 3.47 36.19
N ALA A 12 -63.26 2.16 36.25
CA ALA A 12 -62.33 1.45 35.37
C ALA A 12 -62.73 -0.05 35.26
N ARG A 13 -62.48 -0.68 34.10
CA ARG A 13 -62.48 -2.14 33.85
C ARG A 13 -61.84 -2.45 32.49
N ALA A 14 -61.53 -3.73 32.22
CA ALA A 14 -60.58 -4.18 31.20
C ALA A 14 -61.19 -4.85 29.95
N ALA A 15 -60.32 -5.19 29.00
CA ALA A 15 -60.54 -5.83 27.68
C ALA A 15 -60.68 -7.39 27.80
N PRO A 16 -60.49 -8.27 26.76
CA PRO A 16 -60.20 -8.09 25.32
C PRO A 16 -60.98 -9.02 24.34
N HIS A 17 -60.83 -8.86 23.00
CA HIS A 17 -61.00 -9.90 21.94
C HIS A 17 -60.35 -9.45 20.59
N SER A 18 -60.20 -10.34 19.59
CA SER A 18 -59.51 -10.15 18.28
C SER A 18 -60.02 -11.16 17.20
N PRO A 19 -59.60 -11.17 15.89
CA PRO A 19 -58.77 -10.25 15.08
C PRO A 19 -59.67 -9.48 14.04
N PRO A 20 -59.62 -9.50 12.66
CA PRO A 20 -58.74 -10.05 11.58
C PRO A 20 -58.14 -8.99 10.59
N PRO A 21 -57.36 -9.36 9.53
CA PRO A 21 -56.80 -8.46 8.49
C PRO A 21 -57.41 -8.66 7.06
N PRO A 22 -57.07 -7.80 6.06
CA PRO A 22 -55.95 -8.14 5.16
C PRO A 22 -55.01 -6.97 4.81
N ALA A 23 -53.94 -7.27 4.06
CA ALA A 23 -52.76 -6.43 3.85
C ALA A 23 -52.90 -5.24 2.89
N MET A 24 -52.11 -4.18 3.11
CA MET A 24 -51.53 -3.39 2.01
C MET A 24 -50.12 -2.87 2.35
N LEU A 25 -49.27 -2.84 1.33
CA LEU A 25 -47.82 -2.69 1.36
C LEU A 25 -47.28 -1.48 2.15
N PHE A 26 -46.21 -1.71 2.93
CA PHE A 26 -44.94 -1.02 2.70
C PHE A 26 -43.78 -2.02 2.82
N LEU A 27 -42.86 -1.99 1.85
CA LEU A 27 -41.88 -3.04 1.61
C LEU A 27 -40.62 -2.88 2.48
N LEU A 28 -40.02 -4.03 2.82
CA LEU A 28 -38.67 -4.13 3.39
C LEU A 28 -37.67 -3.38 2.48
N ARG A 29 -37.04 -2.31 3.00
CA ARG A 29 -35.74 -1.84 2.53
C ARG A 29 -34.65 -2.26 3.49
N ALA A 30 -34.40 -3.57 3.53
CA ALA A 30 -33.08 -4.07 3.88
C ALA A 30 -32.12 -3.61 2.77
N LEU A 31 -31.48 -2.46 2.98
CA LEU A 31 -30.46 -1.97 2.06
C LEU A 31 -29.20 -2.84 2.28
N PRO A 32 -28.73 -3.61 1.29
CA PRO A 32 -27.44 -4.27 1.43
C PRO A 32 -26.38 -3.17 1.50
N LEU A 33 -25.57 -3.16 2.58
CA LEU A 33 -24.41 -2.29 2.63
C LEU A 33 -23.41 -2.83 1.61
N LEU A 34 -23.34 -2.18 0.46
CA LEU A 34 -22.65 -2.68 -0.72
C LEU A 34 -21.16 -2.87 -0.42
N ALA A 35 -20.67 -4.10 -0.56
CA ALA A 35 -19.29 -4.44 -0.25
C ALA A 35 -18.32 -3.80 -1.26
N ALA A 36 -17.70 -2.69 -0.87
CA ALA A 36 -16.78 -1.91 -1.69
C ALA A 36 -15.45 -1.63 -0.96
N VAL A 37 -14.82 -2.69 -0.43
CA VAL A 37 -13.49 -2.62 0.21
C VAL A 37 -12.54 -3.60 -0.48
N LEU A 38 -12.16 -3.27 -1.71
CA LEU A 38 -11.13 -3.97 -2.49
C LEU A 38 -9.98 -3.12 -3.09
N PRO A 39 -9.80 -1.80 -2.85
CA PRO A 39 -8.70 -1.06 -3.49
C PRO A 39 -7.31 -1.56 -3.03
N LEU A 40 -7.18 -1.91 -1.75
CA LEU A 40 -5.92 -2.36 -1.12
C LEU A 40 -5.20 -3.53 -1.83
N ARG A 41 -5.89 -4.35 -2.64
CA ARG A 41 -5.23 -5.42 -3.41
C ARG A 41 -4.65 -4.95 -4.74
N ALA A 42 -5.18 -3.89 -5.35
CA ALA A 42 -4.66 -3.36 -6.61
C ALA A 42 -3.29 -2.70 -6.38
N ASP A 43 -3.20 -1.85 -5.36
CA ASP A 43 -1.99 -1.11 -5.01
C ASP A 43 -0.79 -2.05 -4.70
N VAL A 44 -1.04 -3.13 -3.95
CA VAL A 44 0.00 -4.12 -3.60
C VAL A 44 0.46 -4.91 -4.83
N ASN A 45 -0.44 -5.25 -5.76
CA ASN A 45 -0.05 -5.88 -7.04
C ASN A 45 0.88 -4.96 -7.84
N VAL A 46 0.56 -3.67 -7.95
CA VAL A 46 1.39 -2.67 -8.63
C VAL A 46 2.77 -2.57 -7.97
N MET A 47 2.85 -2.52 -6.64
CA MET A 47 4.14 -2.47 -5.94
C MET A 47 4.98 -3.75 -6.16
N LYS A 48 4.34 -4.93 -6.22
CA LYS A 48 5.00 -6.19 -6.58
C LYS A 48 5.52 -6.14 -8.03
N ASP A 49 4.70 -5.77 -8.99
CA ASP A 49 5.07 -5.66 -10.41
C ASP A 49 6.26 -4.69 -10.60
N VAL A 50 6.21 -3.51 -9.98
CA VAL A 50 7.31 -2.53 -10.00
C VAL A 50 8.57 -3.07 -9.32
N THR A 51 8.44 -3.79 -8.19
CA THR A 51 9.59 -4.40 -7.50
C THR A 51 10.29 -5.43 -8.39
N LEU A 52 9.52 -6.34 -9.02
CA LEU A 52 10.05 -7.37 -9.90
C LEU A 52 10.73 -6.74 -11.13
N GLY A 53 10.06 -5.81 -11.81
CA GLY A 53 10.62 -5.11 -12.97
C GLY A 53 11.86 -4.29 -12.65
N PHE A 54 11.89 -3.59 -11.51
CA PHE A 54 13.08 -2.90 -11.04
C PHE A 54 14.22 -3.90 -10.75
N GLY A 55 13.91 -5.04 -10.14
CA GLY A 55 14.83 -6.15 -9.87
C GLY A 55 15.58 -6.68 -11.10
N GLN A 56 14.98 -6.65 -12.30
CA GLN A 56 15.59 -7.14 -13.54
C GLN A 56 16.89 -6.40 -13.96
N ALA A 57 17.22 -5.26 -13.33
CA ALA A 57 18.50 -4.56 -13.54
C ALA A 57 19.65 -5.10 -12.65
N LEU A 58 19.36 -5.88 -11.61
CA LEU A 58 20.34 -6.27 -10.57
C LEU A 58 21.54 -7.06 -11.15
N ASP A 59 21.28 -8.03 -12.04
CA ASP A 59 22.34 -8.84 -12.68
C ASP A 59 23.39 -7.99 -13.40
N LYS A 60 22.95 -6.92 -14.07
CA LYS A 60 23.82 -5.96 -14.78
C LYS A 60 24.58 -5.12 -13.76
N CYS A 61 23.90 -4.68 -12.72
CA CYS A 61 24.43 -3.82 -11.69
C CYS A 61 25.37 -4.50 -10.69
N ARG A 62 25.37 -5.83 -10.56
CA ARG A 62 26.27 -6.59 -9.68
C ARG A 62 27.73 -6.14 -9.82
N GLN A 63 28.24 -6.14 -11.05
CA GLN A 63 29.66 -5.89 -11.30
C GLN A 63 30.03 -4.42 -11.05
N GLU A 64 29.20 -3.48 -11.50
CA GLU A 64 29.41 -2.04 -11.28
C GLU A 64 29.33 -1.65 -9.80
N SER A 65 28.49 -2.35 -9.03
CA SER A 65 28.18 -2.04 -7.62
C SER A 65 28.99 -2.85 -6.62
N GLN A 66 29.86 -3.76 -7.09
CA GLN A 66 30.72 -4.64 -6.29
C GLN A 66 29.94 -5.58 -5.34
N LEU A 67 28.72 -5.97 -5.72
CA LEU A 67 27.94 -6.95 -4.95
C LEU A 67 28.57 -8.35 -5.04
N THR A 68 28.68 -9.03 -3.91
CA THR A 68 28.85 -10.49 -3.87
C THR A 68 27.54 -11.20 -4.26
N GLU A 69 27.59 -12.50 -4.52
CA GLU A 69 26.38 -13.27 -4.84
C GLU A 69 25.44 -13.36 -3.62
N GLU A 70 25.99 -13.52 -2.41
CA GLU A 70 25.29 -13.37 -1.12
C GLU A 70 24.56 -12.01 -1.00
N LYS A 71 25.21 -10.91 -1.42
CA LYS A 71 24.59 -9.58 -1.43
C LYS A 71 23.59 -9.36 -2.56
N MET A 72 23.48 -10.25 -3.55
CA MET A 72 22.31 -10.30 -4.44
C MET A 72 21.15 -11.06 -3.82
N GLU A 73 21.41 -12.16 -3.11
CA GLU A 73 20.35 -12.93 -2.44
C GLU A 73 19.61 -12.09 -1.40
N GLU A 74 20.31 -11.19 -0.71
CA GLU A 74 19.72 -10.19 0.19
C GLU A 74 18.64 -9.31 -0.48
N PHE A 75 18.71 -9.00 -1.78
CA PHE A 75 17.69 -8.17 -2.45
C PHE A 75 16.32 -8.85 -2.52
N PHE A 76 16.25 -10.19 -2.59
CA PHE A 76 14.96 -10.88 -2.47
C PHE A 76 14.32 -10.66 -1.11
N HIS A 77 15.10 -10.36 -0.07
CA HIS A 77 14.62 -10.10 1.28
C HIS A 77 14.26 -8.64 1.57
N PHE A 78 14.41 -7.72 0.60
CA PHE A 78 14.16 -6.28 0.77
C PHE A 78 12.86 -5.94 1.54
N TRP A 79 11.75 -6.62 1.20
CA TRP A 79 10.42 -6.39 1.78
C TRP A 79 10.17 -7.07 3.15
N ARG A 80 11.11 -7.86 3.70
CA ARG A 80 10.99 -8.42 5.06
C ARG A 80 11.19 -7.34 6.12
N ASP A 81 10.47 -7.44 7.24
CA ASP A 81 10.59 -6.51 8.37
C ASP A 81 12.00 -6.48 8.98
N ASP A 82 12.76 -7.59 8.91
CA ASP A 82 14.09 -7.76 9.50
C ASP A 82 15.26 -7.50 8.52
N PHE A 83 14.98 -7.06 7.29
CA PHE A 83 16.02 -6.70 6.32
C PHE A 83 16.74 -5.39 6.69
N LYS A 84 18.08 -5.42 6.64
CA LYS A 84 19.00 -4.41 7.19
C LYS A 84 19.64 -3.53 6.12
N PHE A 85 19.40 -2.22 6.20
CA PHE A 85 20.04 -1.21 5.36
C PHE A 85 21.42 -0.78 5.92
N GLU A 86 22.30 -1.74 6.14
CA GLU A 86 23.60 -1.56 6.83
C GLU A 86 24.81 -1.56 5.87
N HIS A 87 24.57 -1.74 4.56
CA HIS A 87 25.59 -2.04 3.56
C HIS A 87 25.58 -1.03 2.40
N ARG A 88 26.67 -0.27 2.23
CA ARG A 88 26.82 0.79 1.21
C ARG A 88 26.68 0.26 -0.21
N GLU A 89 27.17 -0.95 -0.46
CA GLU A 89 27.11 -1.68 -1.73
C GLU A 89 25.67 -1.91 -2.21
N LEU A 90 24.72 -2.15 -1.31
CA LEU A 90 23.28 -2.24 -1.63
C LEU A 90 22.77 -0.89 -2.16
N GLY A 91 23.21 0.22 -1.56
CA GLY A 91 22.87 1.58 -1.99
C GLY A 91 23.43 1.92 -3.37
N CYS A 92 24.67 1.50 -3.65
CA CYS A 92 25.27 1.63 -4.98
C CYS A 92 24.53 0.79 -6.03
N ALA A 93 24.06 -0.40 -5.68
CA ALA A 93 23.26 -1.24 -6.57
C ALA A 93 21.90 -0.61 -6.89
N ILE A 94 21.18 -0.10 -5.89
CA ILE A 94 19.93 0.66 -6.12
C ILE A 94 20.20 1.89 -6.98
N GLN A 95 21.32 2.60 -6.78
CA GLN A 95 21.73 3.72 -7.63
C GLN A 95 21.97 3.28 -9.09
N CYS A 96 22.68 2.17 -9.31
CA CYS A 96 22.90 1.62 -10.64
C CYS A 96 21.59 1.21 -11.32
N MET A 97 20.71 0.50 -10.61
CA MET A 97 19.40 0.06 -11.14
C MET A 97 18.52 1.27 -11.49
N SER A 98 18.56 2.31 -10.66
CA SER A 98 17.86 3.59 -10.93
C SER A 98 18.45 4.33 -12.14
N ARG A 99 19.77 4.25 -12.38
CA ARG A 99 20.39 4.77 -13.62
C ARG A 99 20.02 3.93 -14.84
N HIS A 100 19.95 2.60 -14.71
CA HIS A 100 19.59 1.70 -15.80
C HIS A 100 18.22 2.01 -16.41
N TYR A 101 17.26 2.39 -15.56
CA TYR A 101 15.92 2.81 -15.97
C TYR A 101 15.75 4.34 -16.14
N ASN A 102 16.85 5.10 -16.18
CA ASN A 102 16.86 6.57 -16.34
C ASN A 102 16.02 7.34 -15.29
N LEU A 103 15.96 6.82 -14.06
CA LEU A 103 15.16 7.33 -12.94
C LEU A 103 15.91 8.39 -12.10
N LEU A 104 17.18 8.68 -12.43
CA LEU A 104 18.00 9.67 -11.75
C LEU A 104 18.48 10.76 -12.71
N THR A 105 18.54 11.99 -12.21
CA THR A 105 19.28 13.11 -12.81
C THR A 105 20.80 12.93 -12.62
N ASP A 106 21.60 13.74 -13.33
CA ASP A 106 23.07 13.78 -13.19
C ASP A 106 23.51 13.97 -11.73
N SER A 107 22.77 14.76 -10.95
CA SER A 107 22.99 15.00 -9.51
C SER A 107 22.67 13.80 -8.61
N SER A 108 22.30 12.65 -9.19
CA SER A 108 21.82 11.46 -8.49
C SER A 108 20.69 11.77 -7.51
N ARG A 109 19.65 12.39 -8.06
CA ARG A 109 18.33 12.68 -7.46
C ARG A 109 17.23 12.17 -8.38
N MET A 110 16.05 11.87 -7.85
CA MET A 110 14.95 11.29 -8.60
C MET A 110 14.51 12.18 -9.78
N HIS A 111 14.50 11.62 -10.99
CA HIS A 111 13.94 12.26 -12.18
C HIS A 111 12.42 12.03 -12.22
N HIS A 112 11.68 12.82 -11.43
CA HIS A 112 10.22 12.76 -11.23
C HIS A 112 9.41 12.19 -12.42
N ASP A 113 9.48 12.83 -13.59
CA ASP A 113 8.69 12.45 -14.77
C ASP A 113 9.02 11.04 -15.30
N ASN A 114 10.29 10.62 -15.24
CA ASN A 114 10.74 9.30 -15.69
C ASN A 114 10.36 8.24 -14.65
N THR A 115 10.44 8.56 -13.36
CA THR A 115 9.97 7.69 -12.28
C THR A 115 8.46 7.49 -12.35
N GLU A 116 7.68 8.54 -12.63
CA GLU A 116 6.23 8.41 -12.80
C GLU A 116 5.87 7.60 -14.06
N GLN A 117 6.57 7.81 -15.18
CA GLN A 117 6.39 7.02 -16.41
C GLN A 117 6.80 5.56 -16.26
N PHE A 118 7.91 5.28 -15.57
CA PHE A 118 8.34 3.92 -15.25
C PHE A 118 7.27 3.17 -14.46
N ILE A 119 6.73 3.77 -13.40
CA ILE A 119 5.65 3.14 -12.62
C ILE A 119 4.38 2.96 -13.47
N LYS A 120 4.00 3.96 -14.28
CA LYS A 120 2.87 3.87 -15.24
C LYS A 120 3.06 2.85 -16.37
N SER A 121 4.25 2.27 -16.55
CA SER A 121 4.47 1.20 -17.53
C SER A 121 4.01 -0.18 -17.04
N PHE A 122 3.78 -0.34 -15.74
CA PHE A 122 3.26 -1.58 -15.13
C PHE A 122 1.73 -1.61 -15.13
N PRO A 123 1.09 -2.80 -15.07
CA PRO A 123 -0.37 -2.93 -15.12
C PRO A 123 -1.08 -2.17 -13.99
N ASN A 124 -1.94 -1.20 -14.35
CA ASN A 124 -2.62 -0.27 -13.41
C ASN A 124 -1.67 0.68 -12.65
N GLY A 125 -0.42 0.85 -13.10
CA GLY A 125 0.61 1.64 -12.41
C GLY A 125 0.22 3.10 -12.12
N GLU A 126 -0.72 3.66 -12.89
CA GLU A 126 -1.27 5.00 -12.68
C GLU A 126 -1.93 5.21 -11.31
N VAL A 127 -2.38 4.15 -10.62
CA VAL A 127 -3.01 4.28 -9.29
C VAL A 127 -2.00 4.64 -8.19
N LEU A 128 -0.75 4.20 -8.32
CA LEU A 128 0.31 4.46 -7.35
C LEU A 128 1.39 5.45 -7.81
N ALA A 129 1.57 5.70 -9.10
CA ALA A 129 2.73 6.43 -9.62
C ALA A 129 2.99 7.77 -8.92
N ARG A 130 1.95 8.63 -8.78
CA ARG A 130 2.07 9.91 -8.05
C ARG A 130 2.40 9.72 -6.57
N GLN A 131 1.76 8.75 -5.90
CA GLN A 131 1.97 8.46 -4.47
C GLN A 131 3.41 7.96 -4.19
N MET A 132 3.96 7.14 -5.08
CA MET A 132 5.34 6.64 -4.99
C MET A 132 6.36 7.76 -5.24
N VAL A 133 6.16 8.58 -6.28
CA VAL A 133 7.01 9.75 -6.58
C VAL A 133 7.00 10.75 -5.42
N GLU A 134 5.82 11.05 -4.84
CA GLU A 134 5.70 11.92 -3.66
C GLU A 134 6.41 11.32 -2.42
N LEU A 135 6.33 9.99 -2.23
CA LEU A 135 6.99 9.31 -1.12
C LEU A 135 8.53 9.33 -1.27
N ILE A 136 9.07 8.94 -2.43
CA ILE A 136 10.52 8.96 -2.69
C ILE A 136 11.07 10.37 -2.50
N HIS A 137 10.40 11.38 -3.07
CA HIS A 137 10.79 12.79 -2.92
C HIS A 137 10.75 13.29 -1.46
N SER A 138 9.81 12.77 -0.65
CA SER A 138 9.77 13.07 0.79
C SER A 138 10.91 12.42 1.58
N CYS A 139 11.44 11.29 1.11
CA CYS A 139 12.62 10.65 1.66
C CYS A 139 13.92 11.33 1.23
N GLU A 140 14.05 11.72 -0.05
CA GLU A 140 15.22 12.48 -0.53
C GLU A 140 15.48 13.76 0.29
N LYS A 141 14.41 14.44 0.72
CA LYS A 141 14.48 15.65 1.56
C LYS A 141 14.97 15.40 2.98
N GLN A 142 14.84 14.19 3.51
CA GLN A 142 15.32 13.85 4.85
C GLN A 142 16.83 13.58 4.85
N TYR A 143 17.34 12.96 3.79
CA TYR A 143 18.76 12.62 3.60
C TYR A 143 19.48 13.57 2.63
N ASP A 144 18.98 14.80 2.48
CA ASP A 144 19.53 15.82 1.57
C ASP A 144 20.97 16.23 1.93
N HIS A 145 21.33 16.02 3.20
CA HIS A 145 22.64 16.29 3.82
C HIS A 145 23.68 15.16 3.61
N GLU A 146 23.29 14.04 3.00
CA GLU A 146 24.18 12.89 2.79
C GLU A 146 24.94 13.05 1.46
N ASP A 147 26.24 13.34 1.55
CA ASP A 147 27.11 13.56 0.39
C ASP A 147 27.33 12.28 -0.41
N ASP A 148 27.57 11.14 0.24
CA ASP A 148 27.77 9.85 -0.43
C ASP A 148 26.45 9.37 -1.06
N HIS A 149 26.43 9.30 -2.39
CA HIS A 149 25.20 9.01 -3.11
C HIS A 149 24.70 7.56 -2.90
N CYS A 150 25.58 6.61 -2.56
CA CYS A 150 25.16 5.25 -2.24
C CYS A 150 24.50 5.21 -0.86
N TRP A 151 25.09 5.83 0.17
CA TRP A 151 24.46 5.95 1.48
C TRP A 151 23.13 6.72 1.41
N ARG A 152 23.10 7.84 0.68
CA ARG A 152 21.86 8.63 0.50
C ARG A 152 20.74 7.80 -0.11
N ILE A 153 21.05 7.04 -1.17
CA ILE A 153 20.07 6.19 -1.85
C ILE A 153 19.65 4.98 -0.99
N LEU A 154 20.57 4.43 -0.17
CA LEU A 154 20.24 3.38 0.80
C LEU A 154 19.25 3.88 1.87
N HIS A 155 19.51 5.04 2.47
CA HIS A 155 18.64 5.64 3.49
C HIS A 155 17.28 6.08 2.90
N VAL A 156 17.27 6.60 1.66
CA VAL A 156 16.04 6.89 0.90
C VAL A 156 15.23 5.61 0.62
N ALA A 157 15.89 4.49 0.32
CA ALA A 157 15.23 3.21 0.06
C ALA A 157 14.59 2.59 1.32
N ASP A 158 15.23 2.69 2.48
CA ASP A 158 14.60 2.30 3.76
C ASP A 158 13.38 3.19 4.05
N CYS A 159 13.55 4.51 4.05
CA CYS A 159 12.45 5.45 4.25
C CYS A 159 11.27 5.20 3.29
N PHE A 160 11.55 4.90 2.02
CA PHE A 160 10.53 4.51 1.04
C PHE A 160 9.83 3.20 1.43
N LYS A 161 10.58 2.14 1.76
CA LYS A 161 10.04 0.87 2.25
C LYS A 161 9.14 1.07 3.47
N GLN A 162 9.62 1.75 4.51
CA GLN A 162 8.85 2.06 5.72
C GLN A 162 7.56 2.81 5.37
N GLY A 163 7.65 3.79 4.46
CA GLY A 163 6.49 4.54 3.97
C GLY A 163 5.48 3.69 3.19
N CYS A 164 5.94 2.67 2.46
CA CYS A 164 5.08 1.71 1.76
C CYS A 164 4.39 0.73 2.73
N VAL A 165 5.12 0.23 3.73
CA VAL A 165 4.56 -0.61 4.82
C VAL A 165 3.48 0.15 5.59
N GLN A 166 3.76 1.40 6.01
CA GLN A 166 2.80 2.27 6.72
C GLN A 166 1.53 2.57 5.90
N ARG A 167 1.61 2.54 4.58
CA ARG A 167 0.47 2.77 3.66
C ARG A 167 -0.27 1.49 3.27
N GLY A 168 0.21 0.31 3.70
CA GLY A 168 -0.37 -0.98 3.34
C GLY A 168 -0.19 -1.37 1.86
N ILE A 169 0.80 -0.78 1.17
CA ILE A 169 1.09 -1.03 -0.26
C ILE A 169 2.33 -1.89 -0.49
N ALA A 170 3.06 -2.25 0.58
CA ALA A 170 4.20 -3.16 0.49
C ALA A 170 3.74 -4.61 0.19
N PRO A 171 4.33 -5.31 -0.79
CA PRO A 171 4.04 -6.72 -1.05
C PRO A 171 4.63 -7.62 0.04
N SER A 172 3.96 -8.74 0.33
CA SER A 172 4.48 -9.72 1.27
C SER A 172 5.60 -10.55 0.64
N MET A 173 6.49 -11.09 1.48
CA MET A 173 7.53 -12.02 1.03
C MET A 173 6.93 -13.26 0.33
N GLU A 174 5.81 -13.78 0.84
CA GLU A 174 5.05 -14.89 0.25
C GLU A 174 4.60 -14.59 -1.20
N MET A 175 4.10 -13.38 -1.44
CA MET A 175 3.67 -12.91 -2.76
C MET A 175 4.87 -12.76 -3.72
N MET A 176 5.94 -12.11 -3.27
CA MET A 176 7.18 -11.97 -4.05
C MET A 176 7.81 -13.32 -4.41
N MET A 177 7.83 -14.29 -3.48
CA MET A 177 8.37 -15.63 -3.73
C MET A 177 7.48 -16.45 -4.69
N THR A 178 6.16 -16.37 -4.54
CA THR A 178 5.21 -17.08 -5.42
C THR A 178 5.40 -16.65 -6.87
N GLU A 179 5.56 -15.35 -7.12
CA GLU A 179 5.69 -14.82 -8.47
C GLU A 179 7.09 -15.04 -9.06
N PHE A 180 8.14 -15.05 -8.24
CA PHE A 180 9.47 -15.51 -8.66
C PHE A 180 9.48 -16.99 -9.10
N ILE A 181 8.75 -17.86 -8.38
CA ILE A 181 8.59 -19.27 -8.77
C ILE A 181 7.83 -19.37 -10.10
N MET A 182 6.74 -18.62 -10.27
CA MET A 182 5.98 -18.60 -11.53
C MET A 182 6.80 -18.06 -12.72
N GLU A 183 7.66 -17.05 -12.52
CA GLU A 183 8.59 -16.58 -13.55
C GLU A 183 9.69 -17.60 -13.88
N ALA A 184 10.11 -18.43 -12.91
CA ALA A 184 11.14 -19.45 -13.10
C ALA A 184 10.60 -20.71 -13.80
N GLU A 185 9.36 -21.11 -13.52
CA GLU A 185 8.68 -22.23 -14.19
C GLU A 185 8.21 -21.90 -15.63
N ALA A 186 8.20 -20.62 -16.01
CA ALA A 186 7.79 -20.14 -17.33
C ALA A 186 8.94 -19.97 -18.36
N ARG A 187 10.15 -20.46 -18.05
CA ARG A 187 11.37 -20.31 -18.88
C ARG A 187 11.95 -21.66 -19.34
#